data_AF-A0A7C9L151-F1
#
_entry.id   AF-A0A7C9L151-F1
#
_cell.length_a   1.000
_cell.length_b   1.000
_cell.length_c   1.000
_cell.angle_alpha   90.00
_cell.angle_beta   90.00
_cell.angle_gamma   90.00
#
_symmetry.space_group_name_H-M   'P 1'
#
loop_
_entity.id
_entity.type
_entity.pdbx_description
1 polymer ?
#
loop_
_entity_poly.entity_id
_entity_poly.type
_entity_poly.pdbx_seq_one_letter_code
_entity_poly.pdbx_strand_id
1 'polypeptide(L)'
;MSSVWHARCAGLMITSLALFAGTAWSATISHAAAPAAAHSAPAAAAAQPAAPTYQHTASYQAAEAKYNQIRALQVQAFDASECIRKKDCPSDESDMLRPLEQALVLKRALETAASAGDRDAAYFRAKVAAEESARFNEEADIYTGFQDPAYKRSAGLAYERAVRERDFAKNMLVAGAIDLHPWSCMLYADLNMAAQPGVNNRDAAFNAYYCAASGFADRGLKDLALKAYAGMLKTGHPQHPYVLDMHSRLLNVRPDNPWRKIEPSGLVRQPATTSKTSHH
;
A
#
# COMPACT_ATOMS: atom_id res chain seq x y z
N MET A 1 21.75 -50.62 -11.78
CA MET A 1 20.40 -50.86 -11.22
C MET A 1 19.66 -49.53 -11.31
N SER A 2 19.07 -49.26 -12.48
CA SER A 2 17.61 -49.21 -12.69
C SER A 2 17.00 -47.97 -12.02
N SER A 3 16.96 -46.83 -12.72
CA SER A 3 15.80 -46.36 -13.49
C SER A 3 14.51 -46.29 -12.66
N VAL A 4 14.15 -45.08 -12.21
CA VAL A 4 12.84 -44.43 -12.35
C VAL A 4 13.08 -42.96 -11.95
N TRP A 5 12.59 -42.02 -12.75
CA TRP A 5 12.13 -40.64 -12.43
C TRP A 5 12.24 -39.83 -13.72
N HIS A 6 11.31 -40.11 -14.64
CA HIS A 6 10.96 -39.22 -15.72
C HIS A 6 9.76 -38.36 -15.30
N ALA A 7 9.84 -37.11 -15.75
CA ALA A 7 8.73 -36.25 -16.14
C ALA A 7 7.82 -35.67 -15.04
N ARG A 8 8.02 -34.38 -14.78
CA ARG A 8 6.99 -33.33 -15.04
C ARG A 8 7.59 -31.92 -14.92
N CYS A 9 8.24 -31.47 -16.00
CA CYS A 9 8.44 -30.05 -16.30
C CYS A 9 8.43 -29.88 -17.83
N ALA A 10 7.24 -29.74 -18.38
CA ALA A 10 6.97 -29.12 -19.67
C ALA A 10 5.76 -28.25 -19.38
N GLY A 11 5.78 -26.93 -19.47
CA GLY A 11 6.43 -26.07 -20.43
C GLY A 11 5.32 -25.16 -20.91
N LEU A 12 5.46 -23.84 -20.77
CA LEU A 12 4.78 -22.90 -21.66
C LEU A 12 5.46 -21.53 -21.53
N MET A 13 6.24 -21.22 -22.55
CA MET A 13 6.77 -19.91 -22.86
C MET A 13 6.22 -19.56 -24.25
N ILE A 14 5.90 -18.28 -24.42
CA ILE A 14 5.96 -17.51 -25.69
C ILE A 14 4.66 -17.37 -26.52
N THR A 15 4.12 -16.15 -26.40
CA THR A 15 3.54 -15.25 -27.42
C THR A 15 2.26 -15.61 -28.18
N SER A 16 1.28 -14.69 -28.19
CA SER A 16 1.10 -13.72 -29.29
C SER A 16 -0.19 -12.90 -29.18
N LEU A 17 -0.15 -11.73 -29.82
CA LEU A 17 -1.24 -11.00 -30.50
C LEU A 17 -2.13 -10.02 -29.72
N ALA A 18 -1.88 -8.75 -30.06
CA ALA A 18 -2.79 -7.61 -29.98
C ALA A 18 -3.86 -7.64 -31.09
N LEU A 19 -4.83 -6.72 -30.92
CA LEU A 19 -5.93 -6.29 -31.81
C LEU A 19 -7.21 -7.16 -31.84
N PHE A 20 -8.31 -6.57 -31.38
CA PHE A 20 -9.60 -6.30 -32.07
C PHE A 20 -10.45 -5.47 -31.09
N ALA A 21 -10.60 -4.15 -31.25
CA ALA A 21 -11.59 -3.48 -32.09
C ALA A 21 -13.01 -4.08 -32.00
N GLY A 22 -13.87 -3.41 -31.22
CA GLY A 22 -15.26 -3.10 -31.58
C GLY A 22 -16.29 -4.23 -31.59
N THR A 23 -17.19 -4.21 -30.62
CA THR A 23 -18.62 -4.43 -30.90
C THR A 23 -19.46 -3.57 -29.96
N ALA A 24 -20.04 -2.54 -30.53
CA ALA A 24 -21.16 -1.80 -29.96
C ALA A 24 -22.37 -2.74 -29.86
N TRP A 25 -23.02 -2.79 -28.70
CA TRP A 25 -24.37 -3.33 -28.57
C TRP A 25 -25.35 -2.16 -28.50
N SER A 26 -25.92 -1.86 -29.66
CA SER A 26 -27.11 -1.04 -29.80
C SER A 26 -28.32 -1.89 -29.44
N ALA A 27 -28.90 -1.65 -28.26
CA ALA A 27 -30.25 -2.10 -27.96
C ALA A 27 -31.24 -1.02 -28.43
N THR A 28 -31.86 -1.28 -29.57
CA THR A 28 -33.06 -0.58 -30.05
C THR A 28 -34.23 -0.86 -29.11
N ILE A 29 -34.70 0.15 -28.39
CA ILE A 29 -36.05 0.21 -27.87
C ILE A 29 -36.70 1.45 -28.45
N SER A 30 -37.54 1.24 -29.46
CA SER A 30 -38.45 2.23 -30.01
C SER A 30 -39.53 2.53 -29.00
N HIS A 31 -39.62 3.77 -28.51
CA HIS A 31 -40.84 4.32 -27.93
C HIS A 31 -41.12 5.68 -28.57
N ALA A 32 -42.41 5.89 -28.85
CA ALA A 32 -42.98 6.89 -29.73
C ALA A 32 -42.64 8.35 -29.38
N ALA A 33 -42.60 9.17 -30.43
CA ALA A 33 -42.39 10.60 -30.39
C ALA A 33 -43.61 11.37 -29.83
N ALA A 34 -43.32 12.36 -28.98
CA ALA A 34 -44.17 13.52 -28.70
C ALA A 34 -43.23 14.74 -28.44
N PRO A 35 -43.68 15.97 -28.73
CA PRO A 35 -42.83 16.99 -29.37
C PRO A 35 -41.92 17.78 -28.41
N ALA A 36 -40.90 18.37 -29.05
CA ALA A 36 -39.82 19.14 -28.46
C ALA A 36 -40.27 20.34 -27.62
N ALA A 37 -39.82 20.36 -26.36
CA ALA A 37 -39.61 21.60 -25.60
C ALA A 37 -38.10 21.86 -25.55
N ALA A 38 -37.69 22.98 -26.16
CA ALA A 38 -36.31 23.44 -26.23
C ALA A 38 -35.68 23.52 -24.83
N HIS A 39 -34.76 22.60 -24.55
CA HIS A 39 -33.84 22.71 -23.41
C HIS A 39 -32.52 23.21 -23.97
N SER A 40 -32.23 24.48 -23.67
CA SER A 40 -30.90 25.07 -23.81
C SER A 40 -29.86 24.16 -23.16
N ALA A 41 -28.88 23.72 -23.95
CA ALA A 41 -27.74 22.95 -23.47
C ALA A 41 -27.03 23.72 -22.34
N PRO A 42 -26.68 23.08 -21.20
CA PRO A 42 -25.82 23.72 -20.23
C PRO A 42 -24.45 23.94 -20.86
N ALA A 43 -23.94 25.15 -20.70
CA ALA A 43 -22.61 25.56 -21.13
C ALA A 43 -21.56 24.54 -20.64
N ALA A 44 -20.59 24.25 -21.51
CA ALA A 44 -19.44 23.42 -21.19
C ALA A 44 -18.86 23.86 -19.84
N ALA A 45 -18.98 23.00 -18.83
CA ALA A 45 -18.36 23.21 -17.54
C ALA A 45 -16.86 23.41 -17.78
N ALA A 46 -16.33 24.53 -17.29
CA ALA A 46 -14.90 24.78 -17.28
C ALA A 46 -14.21 23.54 -16.68
N ALA A 47 -13.29 22.96 -17.44
CA ALA A 47 -12.48 21.84 -16.99
C ALA A 47 -11.88 22.21 -15.64
N GLN A 48 -12.26 21.47 -14.60
CA GLN A 48 -11.61 21.59 -13.29
C GLN A 48 -10.10 21.42 -13.52
N PRO A 49 -9.26 22.33 -12.98
CA PRO A 49 -7.82 22.19 -13.11
C PRO A 49 -7.43 20.82 -12.57
N ALA A 50 -6.68 20.06 -13.37
CA ALA A 50 -6.16 18.77 -12.96
C ALA A 50 -5.50 18.92 -11.59
N ALA A 51 -5.90 18.09 -10.62
CA ALA A 51 -5.34 18.13 -9.29
C ALA A 51 -3.81 18.04 -9.40
N PRO A 52 -3.06 18.83 -8.60
CA PRO A 52 -1.60 18.78 -8.61
C PRO A 52 -1.15 17.33 -8.40
N THR A 53 -0.42 16.79 -9.37
CA THR A 53 0.12 15.43 -9.27
C THR A 53 1.16 15.43 -8.16
N TYR A 54 0.92 14.65 -7.11
CA TYR A 54 1.90 14.47 -6.04
C TYR A 54 3.23 13.96 -6.62
N GLN A 55 4.32 14.62 -6.26
CA GLN A 55 5.67 14.19 -6.60
C GLN A 55 6.39 13.77 -5.32
N HIS A 56 7.06 12.63 -5.40
CA HIS A 56 7.91 12.15 -4.32
C HIS A 56 9.06 13.13 -4.06
N THR A 57 9.45 13.23 -2.79
CA THR A 57 10.60 14.04 -2.37
C THR A 57 11.90 13.44 -2.93
N ALA A 58 12.96 14.26 -3.00
CA ALA A 58 14.27 13.78 -3.38
C ALA A 58 14.80 12.69 -2.42
N SER A 59 14.51 12.82 -1.12
CA SER A 59 14.86 11.79 -0.13
C SER A 59 14.14 10.47 -0.43
N TYR A 60 12.81 10.52 -0.67
CA TYR A 60 12.04 9.34 -1.06
C TYR A 60 12.64 8.64 -2.26
N GLN A 61 12.91 9.36 -3.34
CA GLN A 61 13.48 8.78 -4.56
C GLN A 61 14.87 8.17 -4.31
N ALA A 62 15.72 8.83 -3.52
CA ALA A 62 17.04 8.33 -3.17
C ALA A 62 17.01 7.09 -2.27
N ALA A 63 16.01 6.98 -1.39
CA ALA A 63 15.79 5.80 -0.55
C ALA A 63 15.17 4.65 -1.37
N GLU A 64 14.23 4.95 -2.26
CA GLU A 64 13.62 4.00 -3.19
C GLU A 64 14.65 3.36 -4.12
N ALA A 65 15.56 4.16 -4.68
CA ALA A 65 16.63 3.66 -5.53
C ALA A 65 17.51 2.63 -4.80
N LYS A 66 17.88 2.90 -3.54
CA LYS A 66 18.63 1.93 -2.71
C LYS A 66 17.82 0.68 -2.44
N TYR A 67 16.54 0.81 -2.12
CA TYR A 67 15.64 -0.33 -1.93
C TYR A 67 15.55 -1.21 -3.18
N ASN A 68 15.38 -0.62 -4.36
CA ASN A 68 15.34 -1.36 -5.62
C ASN A 68 16.68 -2.05 -5.92
N GLN A 69 17.80 -1.40 -5.60
CA GLN A 69 19.13 -2.01 -5.72
C GLN A 69 19.33 -3.19 -4.76
N ILE A 70 18.87 -3.07 -3.51
CA ILE A 70 18.89 -4.17 -2.53
C ILE A 70 18.13 -5.38 -3.09
N ARG A 71 16.93 -5.17 -3.64
CA ARG A 71 16.13 -6.27 -4.22
C ARG A 71 16.82 -6.91 -5.42
N ALA A 72 17.42 -6.11 -6.31
CA ALA A 72 18.17 -6.65 -7.44
C ALA A 72 19.37 -7.52 -6.98
N LEU A 73 20.10 -7.08 -5.95
CA LEU A 73 21.22 -7.84 -5.38
C LEU A 73 20.75 -9.13 -4.68
N GLN A 74 19.60 -9.10 -4.01
CA GLN A 74 19.00 -10.31 -3.43
C GLN A 74 18.60 -11.34 -4.50
N VAL A 75 18.07 -10.88 -5.65
CA VAL A 75 17.76 -11.76 -6.79
C VAL A 75 19.05 -12.35 -7.38
N GLN A 76 20.09 -11.53 -7.58
CA GLN A 76 21.39 -12.03 -8.06
C GLN A 76 21.98 -13.10 -7.15
N ALA A 77 21.94 -12.89 -5.83
CA ALA A 77 22.40 -13.88 -4.87
C ALA A 77 21.57 -15.18 -4.93
N PHE A 78 20.26 -15.06 -5.12
CA PHE A 78 19.38 -16.22 -5.28
C PHE A 78 19.71 -17.01 -6.56
N ASP A 79 19.85 -16.33 -7.70
CA ASP A 79 20.20 -16.96 -8.99
C ASP A 79 21.55 -17.67 -8.92
N ALA A 80 22.55 -17.06 -8.26
CA ALA A 80 23.84 -17.69 -7.99
C ALA A 80 23.68 -18.95 -7.12
N SER A 81 22.85 -18.89 -6.07
CA SER A 81 22.59 -20.04 -5.20
C SER A 81 21.88 -21.20 -5.94
N GLU A 82 21.00 -20.91 -6.89
CA GLU A 82 20.38 -21.92 -7.74
C GLU A 82 21.38 -22.52 -8.73
N CYS A 83 22.31 -21.71 -9.26
CA CYS A 83 23.37 -22.18 -10.13
C CYS A 83 24.28 -23.17 -9.40
N ILE A 84 24.81 -22.83 -8.22
CA ILE A 84 25.76 -23.68 -7.46
C ILE A 84 25.20 -25.08 -7.17
N ARG A 85 23.88 -25.23 -7.08
CA ARG A 85 23.21 -26.54 -6.90
C ARG A 85 23.25 -27.43 -8.15
N LYS A 86 23.61 -26.89 -9.32
CA LYS A 86 23.72 -27.61 -10.59
C LYS A 86 25.16 -28.09 -10.80
N LYS A 87 25.30 -29.29 -11.35
CA LYS A 87 26.59 -29.97 -11.55
C LYS A 87 27.58 -29.19 -12.43
N ASP A 88 27.09 -28.49 -13.45
CA ASP A 88 27.91 -27.81 -14.46
C ASP A 88 27.90 -26.27 -14.31
N CYS A 89 27.65 -25.78 -13.10
CA CYS A 89 27.65 -24.34 -12.85
C CYS A 89 29.09 -23.78 -12.83
N PRO A 90 29.37 -22.69 -13.59
CA PRO A 90 30.68 -22.05 -13.57
C PRO A 90 30.86 -21.08 -12.38
N SER A 91 29.80 -20.79 -11.63
CA SER A 91 29.75 -19.84 -10.53
C SER A 91 30.16 -20.49 -9.21
N ASP A 92 30.80 -19.71 -8.33
CA ASP A 92 31.23 -20.15 -7.01
C ASP A 92 30.40 -19.50 -5.88
N GLU A 93 30.68 -19.88 -4.62
CA GLU A 93 30.02 -19.28 -3.45
C GLU A 93 30.23 -17.76 -3.37
N SER A 94 31.32 -17.22 -3.92
CA SER A 94 31.62 -15.79 -3.88
C SER A 94 30.65 -14.97 -4.73
N ASP A 95 30.12 -15.54 -5.81
CA ASP A 95 29.11 -14.89 -6.65
C ASP A 95 27.74 -14.81 -5.96
N MET A 96 27.47 -15.71 -5.00
CA MET A 96 26.32 -15.61 -4.11
C MET A 96 26.57 -14.60 -2.97
N LEU A 97 27.77 -14.60 -2.37
CA LEU A 97 28.07 -13.77 -1.19
C LEU A 97 28.28 -12.29 -1.52
N ARG A 98 28.95 -11.98 -2.63
CA ARG A 98 29.29 -10.59 -3.01
C ARG A 98 28.06 -9.68 -3.15
N PRO A 99 26.96 -10.09 -3.82
CA PRO A 99 25.74 -9.29 -3.86
C PRO A 99 25.10 -9.09 -2.47
N LEU A 100 25.16 -10.10 -1.59
CA LEU A 100 24.63 -10.01 -0.23
C LEU A 100 25.41 -9.00 0.63
N GLU A 101 26.74 -8.98 0.49
CA GLU A 101 27.59 -7.99 1.15
C GLU A 101 27.28 -6.57 0.67
N GLN A 102 27.10 -6.38 -0.64
CA GLN A 102 26.69 -5.09 -1.20
C GLN A 102 25.30 -4.66 -0.71
N ALA A 103 24.35 -5.59 -0.65
CA ALA A 103 23.02 -5.32 -0.11
C ALA A 103 23.10 -4.91 1.36
N LEU A 104 23.97 -5.53 2.16
CA LEU A 104 24.20 -5.16 3.55
C LEU A 104 24.71 -3.73 3.70
N VAL A 105 25.63 -3.28 2.82
CA VAL A 105 26.12 -1.89 2.81
C VAL A 105 24.96 -0.91 2.56
N LEU A 106 24.09 -1.20 1.60
CA LEU A 106 22.93 -0.36 1.28
C LEU A 106 21.89 -0.33 2.41
N LYS A 107 21.64 -1.47 3.06
CA LYS A 107 20.77 -1.54 4.24
C LYS A 107 21.30 -0.65 5.36
N ARG A 108 22.60 -0.71 5.67
CA ARG A 108 23.25 0.14 6.68
C ARG A 108 23.19 1.62 6.33
N ALA A 109 23.31 1.96 5.05
CA ALA A 109 23.15 3.34 4.60
C ALA A 109 21.74 3.87 4.85
N LEU A 110 20.70 3.06 4.59
CA LEU A 110 19.31 3.42 4.93
C LEU A 110 19.11 3.54 6.45
N GLU A 111 19.69 2.64 7.25
CA GLU A 111 19.64 2.71 8.73
C GLU A 111 20.31 3.97 9.28
N THR A 112 21.46 4.34 8.71
CA THR A 112 22.18 5.56 9.12
C THR A 112 21.35 6.80 8.80
N ALA A 113 20.77 6.88 7.60
CA ALA A 113 19.87 7.97 7.24
C ALA A 113 18.62 8.01 8.14
N ALA A 114 18.03 6.85 8.43
CA ALA A 114 16.89 6.74 9.35
C ALA A 114 17.24 7.27 10.76
N SER A 115 18.42 6.92 11.27
CA SER A 115 18.92 7.40 12.56
C SER A 115 19.18 8.90 12.58
N ALA A 116 19.47 9.50 11.43
CA ALA A 116 19.60 10.95 11.24
C ALA A 116 18.24 11.67 11.13
N GLY A 117 17.12 10.95 11.22
CA GLY A 117 15.77 11.51 11.17
C GLY A 117 15.06 11.36 9.83
N ASP A 118 15.67 10.72 8.83
CA ASP A 118 15.05 10.52 7.52
C ASP A 118 13.94 9.44 7.59
N ARG A 119 12.69 9.87 7.49
CA ARG A 119 11.52 8.98 7.56
C ARG A 119 11.31 8.15 6.29
N ASP A 120 11.72 8.66 5.14
CA ASP A 120 11.67 7.92 3.88
C ASP A 120 12.68 6.77 3.91
N ALA A 121 13.91 7.04 4.39
CA ALA A 121 14.92 6.00 4.58
C ALA A 121 14.48 4.94 5.60
N ALA A 122 13.88 5.37 6.72
CA ALA A 122 13.33 4.46 7.73
C ALA A 122 12.22 3.58 7.13
N TYR A 123 11.31 4.17 6.34
CA TYR A 123 10.26 3.45 5.64
C TYR A 123 10.84 2.37 4.71
N PHE A 124 11.79 2.73 3.84
CA PHE A 124 12.36 1.76 2.90
C PHE A 124 13.21 0.69 3.59
N ARG A 125 13.93 1.01 4.67
CA ARG A 125 14.64 0.01 5.46
C ARG A 125 13.69 -0.98 6.14
N ALA A 126 12.58 -0.48 6.66
CA ALA A 126 11.52 -1.29 7.25
C ALA A 126 10.84 -2.17 6.20
N LYS A 127 10.63 -1.64 4.98
CA LYS A 127 10.08 -2.41 3.86
C LYS A 127 10.96 -3.61 3.49
N VAL A 128 12.28 -3.43 3.43
CA VAL A 128 13.23 -4.55 3.25
C VAL A 128 13.07 -5.59 4.35
N ALA A 129 13.04 -5.18 5.63
CA ALA A 129 12.89 -6.10 6.74
C ALA A 129 11.52 -6.82 6.73
N ALA A 130 10.44 -6.13 6.32
CA ALA A 130 9.12 -6.73 6.16
C ALA A 130 9.11 -7.83 5.08
N GLU A 131 9.77 -7.60 3.95
CA GLU A 131 9.93 -8.60 2.88
C GLU A 131 10.79 -9.79 3.34
N GLU A 132 11.86 -9.55 4.09
CA GLU A 132 12.69 -10.61 4.67
C GLU A 132 11.92 -11.43 5.72
N SER A 133 11.11 -10.77 6.54
CA SER A 133 10.18 -11.44 7.46
C SER A 133 9.22 -12.36 6.72
N ALA A 134 8.61 -11.88 5.63
CA ALA A 134 7.70 -12.68 4.81
C ALA A 134 8.42 -13.91 4.22
N ARG A 135 9.63 -13.74 3.66
CA ARG A 135 10.43 -14.87 3.15
C ARG A 135 10.74 -15.91 4.21
N PHE A 136 11.13 -15.50 5.42
CA PHE A 136 11.42 -16.45 6.50
C PHE A 136 10.15 -17.16 7.00
N ASN A 137 9.00 -16.50 6.96
CA ASN A 137 7.72 -17.17 7.24
C ASN A 137 7.37 -18.22 6.19
N GLU A 138 7.51 -17.89 4.91
CA GLU A 138 7.29 -18.84 3.81
C GLU A 138 8.25 -20.05 3.92
N GLU A 139 9.52 -19.80 4.26
CA GLU A 139 10.49 -20.87 4.50
C GLU A 139 10.07 -21.78 5.68
N ALA A 140 9.58 -21.18 6.76
CA ALA A 140 9.08 -21.93 7.91
C ALA A 140 7.84 -22.77 7.56
N ASP A 141 6.92 -22.21 6.77
CA ASP A 141 5.72 -22.90 6.29
C ASP A 141 6.09 -24.10 5.40
N ILE A 142 7.10 -23.95 4.54
CA ILE A 142 7.66 -25.07 3.75
C ILE A 142 8.17 -26.18 4.68
N TYR A 143 8.97 -25.84 5.70
CA TYR A 143 9.50 -26.84 6.64
C TYR A 143 8.41 -27.56 7.45
N THR A 144 7.37 -26.85 7.89
CA THR A 144 6.26 -27.47 8.63
C THR A 144 5.40 -28.39 7.75
N GLY A 145 5.31 -28.10 6.45
CA GLY A 145 4.59 -28.92 5.46
C GLY A 145 5.12 -30.35 5.31
N PHE A 146 6.41 -30.59 5.58
CA PHE A 146 7.03 -31.92 5.45
C PHE A 146 6.69 -32.89 6.60
N GLN A 147 6.02 -32.45 7.67
CA GLN A 147 5.62 -33.23 8.86
C GLN A 147 6.73 -34.01 9.61
N ASP A 148 7.96 -34.03 9.11
CA ASP A 148 9.11 -34.71 9.72
C ASP A 148 9.68 -33.88 10.89
N PRO A 149 9.85 -34.49 12.09
CA PRO A 149 10.45 -33.85 13.25
C PRO A 149 11.79 -33.15 13.02
N ALA A 150 12.62 -33.61 12.07
CA ALA A 150 13.89 -32.99 11.74
C ALA A 150 13.73 -31.55 11.22
N TYR A 151 12.67 -31.31 10.43
CA TYR A 151 12.36 -29.99 9.87
C TYR A 151 11.61 -29.08 10.84
N LYS A 152 11.00 -29.62 11.90
CA LYS A 152 10.33 -28.80 12.94
C LYS A 152 11.29 -27.82 13.61
N ARG A 153 12.55 -28.24 13.86
CA ARG A 153 13.56 -27.34 14.44
C ARG A 153 13.94 -26.22 13.47
N SER A 154 14.13 -26.54 12.19
CA SER A 154 14.42 -25.56 11.15
C SER A 154 13.26 -24.57 10.95
N ALA A 155 12.02 -25.05 10.98
CA ALA A 155 10.82 -24.21 10.96
C ALA A 155 10.80 -23.23 12.14
N GLY A 156 11.07 -23.69 13.35
CA GLY A 156 11.17 -22.82 14.53
C GLY A 156 12.19 -21.70 14.36
N LEU A 157 13.40 -22.03 13.89
CA LEU A 157 14.45 -21.04 13.64
C LEU A 157 14.07 -20.02 12.55
N ALA A 158 13.36 -20.47 11.50
CA ALA A 158 12.86 -19.59 10.45
C ALA A 158 11.76 -18.65 10.96
N TYR A 159 10.77 -19.14 11.73
CA TYR A 159 9.76 -18.28 12.37
C TYR A 159 10.39 -17.26 13.33
N GLU A 160 11.38 -17.65 14.13
CA GLU A 160 12.09 -16.73 15.01
C GLU A 160 12.81 -15.61 14.23
N ARG A 161 13.43 -15.94 13.09
CA ARG A 161 14.03 -14.94 12.20
C ARG A 161 12.97 -14.00 11.63
N ALA A 162 11.85 -14.55 11.19
CA ALA A 162 10.74 -13.76 10.66
C ALA A 162 10.19 -12.77 11.69
N VAL A 163 10.01 -13.21 12.93
CA VAL A 163 9.56 -12.35 14.04
C VAL A 163 10.56 -11.23 14.30
N ARG A 164 11.86 -11.53 14.36
CA ARG A 164 12.91 -10.51 14.57
C ARG A 164 12.90 -9.44 13.48
N GLU A 165 12.85 -9.84 12.21
CA GLU A 165 12.81 -8.88 11.09
C GLU A 165 11.52 -8.04 11.09
N ARG A 166 10.38 -8.65 11.43
CA ARG A 166 9.12 -7.90 11.57
C ARG A 166 9.20 -6.87 12.68
N ASP A 167 9.70 -7.25 13.86
CA ASP A 167 9.76 -6.35 15.01
C ASP A 167 10.77 -5.22 14.76
N PHE A 168 11.89 -5.53 14.10
CA PHE A 168 12.80 -4.52 13.58
C PHE A 168 12.10 -3.55 12.61
N ALA A 169 11.34 -4.06 11.65
CA ALA A 169 10.57 -3.23 10.71
C ALA A 169 9.57 -2.33 11.45
N LYS A 170 8.81 -2.88 12.39
CA LYS A 170 7.86 -2.10 13.21
C LYS A 170 8.57 -0.97 13.96
N ASN A 171 9.70 -1.25 14.60
CA ASN A 171 10.45 -0.26 15.37
C ASN A 171 10.97 0.89 14.50
N MET A 172 11.44 0.60 13.29
CA MET A 172 11.85 1.63 12.32
C MET A 172 10.71 2.55 11.89
N LEU A 173 9.48 2.05 11.90
CA LEU A 173 8.30 2.80 11.44
C LEU A 173 7.66 3.67 12.52
N VAL A 174 7.87 3.38 13.81
CA VAL A 174 7.22 4.09 14.93
C VAL A 174 7.41 5.60 14.83
N ALA A 175 8.66 6.04 14.67
CA ALA A 175 8.94 7.48 14.62
C ALA A 175 8.29 8.15 13.40
N GLY A 176 8.28 7.49 12.24
CA GLY A 176 7.55 7.98 11.07
C GLY A 176 6.03 8.00 11.29
N ALA A 177 5.47 7.03 12.01
CA ALA A 177 4.05 6.99 12.32
C ALA A 177 3.64 8.12 13.29
N ILE A 178 4.49 8.44 14.27
CA ILE A 178 4.31 9.60 15.16
C ILE A 178 4.32 10.90 14.36
N ASP A 179 5.23 11.02 13.39
CA ASP A 179 5.34 12.19 12.51
C ASP A 179 4.29 12.22 11.39
N LEU A 180 3.29 11.34 11.44
CA LEU A 180 2.20 11.22 10.46
C LEU A 180 2.70 10.97 9.01
N HIS A 181 3.82 10.27 8.87
CA HIS A 181 4.35 9.85 7.58
C HIS A 181 3.46 8.74 6.98
N PRO A 182 2.73 8.99 5.87
CA PRO A 182 1.64 8.12 5.47
C PRO A 182 2.11 6.74 5.00
N TRP A 183 3.25 6.64 4.31
CA TRP A 183 3.85 5.35 3.95
C TRP A 183 4.26 4.54 5.18
N SER A 184 4.82 5.20 6.21
CA SER A 184 5.21 4.51 7.44
C SER A 184 4.00 4.03 8.22
N CYS A 185 2.98 4.88 8.35
CA CYS A 185 1.71 4.53 8.97
C CYS A 185 1.05 3.33 8.29
N MET A 186 1.03 3.30 6.95
CA MET A 186 0.42 2.21 6.21
C MET A 186 1.14 0.88 6.44
N LEU A 187 2.47 0.86 6.28
CA LEU A 187 3.25 -0.36 6.47
C LEU A 187 3.21 -0.83 7.94
N TYR A 188 3.22 0.10 8.89
CA TYR A 188 3.07 -0.24 10.31
C TYR A 188 1.72 -0.90 10.60
N ALA A 189 0.63 -0.40 9.98
CA ALA A 189 -0.69 -0.99 10.10
C ALA A 189 -0.72 -2.42 9.52
N ASP A 190 -0.18 -2.60 8.31
CA ASP A 190 -0.10 -3.91 7.64
C ASP A 190 0.68 -4.93 8.49
N LEU A 191 1.81 -4.53 9.10
CA LEU A 191 2.60 -5.39 9.98
C LEU A 191 1.89 -5.75 11.29
N ASN A 192 0.99 -4.90 11.79
CA ASN A 192 0.15 -5.21 12.95
C ASN A 192 -1.07 -6.07 12.60
N MET A 193 -1.38 -6.23 11.32
CA MET A 193 -2.44 -7.11 10.82
C MET A 193 -1.94 -8.47 10.32
N ALA A 194 -0.63 -8.74 10.42
CA ALA A 194 -0.06 -10.01 10.01
C ALA A 194 -0.76 -11.20 10.70
N ALA A 195 -1.03 -12.26 9.94
CA ALA A 195 -1.86 -13.40 10.34
C ALA A 195 -1.26 -14.31 11.44
N GLN A 196 -0.17 -13.89 12.10
CA GLN A 196 0.48 -14.68 13.13
C GLN A 196 -0.31 -14.60 14.45
N PRO A 197 -0.58 -15.75 15.10
CA PRO A 197 -1.25 -15.80 16.40
C PRO A 197 -0.53 -14.94 17.44
N GLY A 198 -1.29 -14.12 18.19
CA GLY A 198 -0.75 -13.26 19.26
C GLY A 198 -0.05 -11.98 18.80
N VAL A 199 0.11 -11.76 17.49
CA VAL A 199 0.80 -10.59 16.92
C VAL A 199 -0.19 -9.58 16.32
N ASN A 200 -1.41 -10.03 16.01
CA ASN A 200 -2.45 -9.17 15.48
C ASN A 200 -2.88 -8.12 16.52
N ASN A 201 -2.57 -6.86 16.24
CA ASN A 201 -3.00 -5.71 17.03
C ASN A 201 -3.90 -4.82 16.18
N ARG A 202 -5.19 -5.16 16.16
CA ARG A 202 -6.22 -4.48 15.35
C ARG A 202 -6.36 -3.01 15.70
N ASP A 203 -6.25 -2.64 16.98
CA ASP A 203 -6.42 -1.26 17.43
C ASP A 203 -5.25 -0.38 16.98
N ALA A 204 -4.01 -0.87 17.14
CA ALA A 204 -2.83 -0.18 16.62
C ALA A 204 -2.89 -0.06 15.08
N ALA A 205 -3.31 -1.12 14.40
CA ALA A 205 -3.49 -1.11 12.95
C ALA A 205 -4.58 -0.12 12.51
N PHE A 206 -5.71 -0.05 13.21
CA PHE A 206 -6.80 0.89 12.91
C PHE A 206 -6.32 2.34 12.95
N ASN A 207 -5.65 2.73 14.03
CA ASN A 207 -5.13 4.10 14.19
C ASN A 207 -4.06 4.42 13.12
N ALA A 208 -3.18 3.46 12.82
CA ALA A 208 -2.16 3.64 11.81
C ALA A 208 -2.75 3.71 10.38
N TYR A 209 -3.79 2.92 10.07
CA TYR A 209 -4.51 3.06 8.81
C TYR A 209 -5.21 4.42 8.69
N TYR A 210 -5.77 4.96 9.77
CA TYR A 210 -6.34 6.31 9.75
C TYR A 210 -5.28 7.39 9.47
N CYS A 211 -4.11 7.30 10.11
CA CYS A 211 -2.97 8.17 9.80
C CYS A 211 -2.61 8.10 8.31
N ALA A 212 -2.46 6.90 7.76
CA ALA A 212 -2.13 6.71 6.35
C ALA A 212 -3.21 7.25 5.43
N ALA A 213 -4.48 6.92 5.68
CA ALA A 213 -5.61 7.32 4.85
C ALA A 213 -5.74 8.85 4.79
N SER A 214 -5.63 9.51 5.94
CA SER A 214 -5.63 10.98 6.03
C SER A 214 -4.45 11.58 5.27
N GLY A 215 -3.23 11.09 5.54
CA GLY A 215 -2.02 11.65 4.94
C GLY A 215 -1.94 11.44 3.42
N PHE A 216 -2.48 10.34 2.89
CA PHE A 216 -2.60 10.15 1.44
C PHE A 216 -3.71 11.01 0.83
N ALA A 217 -4.84 11.18 1.52
CA ALA A 217 -5.93 12.04 1.06
C ALA A 217 -5.46 13.50 0.93
N ASP A 218 -4.73 14.01 1.93
CA ASP A 218 -4.19 15.37 1.94
C ASP A 218 -3.17 15.60 0.80
N ARG A 219 -2.54 14.52 0.32
CA ARG A 219 -1.59 14.53 -0.81
C ARG A 219 -2.27 14.30 -2.16
N GLY A 220 -3.59 14.16 -2.22
CA GLY A 220 -4.32 13.85 -3.46
C GLY A 220 -4.12 12.42 -3.98
N LEU A 221 -3.52 11.52 -3.19
CA LEU A 221 -3.25 10.13 -3.54
C LEU A 221 -4.46 9.25 -3.23
N LYS A 222 -5.55 9.43 -4.00
CA LYS A 222 -6.86 8.83 -3.72
C LYS A 222 -6.84 7.30 -3.62
N ASP A 223 -6.11 6.61 -4.48
CA ASP A 223 -6.07 5.14 -4.49
C ASP A 223 -5.40 4.57 -3.22
N LEU A 224 -4.30 5.18 -2.78
CA LEU A 224 -3.61 4.81 -1.55
C LEU A 224 -4.45 5.15 -0.32
N ALA A 225 -5.13 6.30 -0.33
CA ALA A 225 -6.06 6.68 0.73
C ALA A 225 -7.23 5.70 0.85
N LEU A 226 -7.82 5.27 -0.28
CA LEU A 226 -8.87 4.26 -0.33
C LEU A 226 -8.38 2.89 0.16
N LYS A 227 -7.15 2.50 -0.21
CA LYS A 227 -6.55 1.25 0.28
C LYS A 227 -6.37 1.27 1.81
N ALA A 228 -5.87 2.36 2.37
CA ALA A 228 -5.75 2.53 3.82
C ALA A 228 -7.12 2.57 4.51
N TYR A 229 -8.10 3.26 3.91
CA TYR A 229 -9.49 3.27 4.38
C TYR A 229 -10.13 1.87 4.41
N ALA A 230 -9.88 1.04 3.40
CA ALA A 230 -10.32 -0.36 3.40
C ALA A 230 -9.65 -1.15 4.55
N GLY A 231 -8.40 -0.83 4.89
CA GLY A 231 -7.73 -1.32 6.10
C GLY A 231 -8.50 -0.95 7.37
N MET A 232 -8.91 0.32 7.52
CA MET A 232 -9.72 0.77 8.66
C MET A 232 -11.04 -0.01 8.80
N LEU A 233 -11.73 -0.28 7.69
CA LEU A 233 -12.97 -1.05 7.70
C LEU A 233 -12.78 -2.51 8.11
N LYS A 234 -11.60 -3.08 7.87
CA LYS A 234 -11.25 -4.44 8.31
C LYS A 234 -10.90 -4.48 9.80
N THR A 235 -10.37 -3.39 10.35
CA THR A 235 -9.83 -3.38 11.71
C THR A 235 -10.76 -2.79 12.75
N GLY A 236 -11.53 -1.76 12.41
CA GLY A 236 -12.40 -1.04 13.34
C GLY A 236 -13.90 -1.15 13.06
N HIS A 237 -14.69 -0.47 13.90
CA HIS A 237 -16.14 -0.44 13.76
C HIS A 237 -16.57 0.55 12.65
N PRO A 238 -17.52 0.21 11.76
CA PRO A 238 -17.95 1.09 10.67
C PRO A 238 -18.49 2.46 11.10
N GLN A 239 -19.01 2.57 12.33
CA GLN A 239 -19.52 3.82 12.90
C GLN A 239 -18.48 4.59 13.72
N HIS A 240 -17.21 4.15 13.74
CA HIS A 240 -16.16 4.88 14.44
C HIS A 240 -15.97 6.28 13.82
N PRO A 241 -15.81 7.35 14.60
CA PRO A 241 -15.69 8.72 14.07
C PRO A 241 -14.67 8.88 12.94
N TYR A 242 -13.49 8.26 13.07
CA TYR A 242 -12.46 8.25 12.02
C TYR A 242 -12.91 7.57 10.72
N VAL A 243 -13.72 6.51 10.78
CA VAL A 243 -14.26 5.85 9.58
C VAL A 243 -15.24 6.78 8.89
N LEU A 244 -16.12 7.45 9.66
CA LEU A 244 -17.09 8.40 9.12
C LEU A 244 -16.39 9.61 8.49
N ASP A 245 -15.35 10.14 9.15
CA ASP A 245 -14.52 11.22 8.61
C ASP A 245 -13.90 10.82 7.26
N MET A 246 -13.16 9.70 7.20
CA MET A 246 -12.53 9.26 5.95
C MET A 246 -13.54 8.90 4.86
N HIS A 247 -14.68 8.30 5.22
CA HIS A 247 -15.78 8.03 4.28
C HIS A 247 -16.27 9.33 3.64
N SER A 248 -16.46 10.37 4.45
CA SER A 248 -16.91 11.68 3.99
C SER A 248 -15.88 12.38 3.09
N ARG A 249 -14.58 12.18 3.33
CA ARG A 249 -13.51 12.79 2.52
C ARG A 249 -13.30 12.07 1.19
N LEU A 250 -13.33 10.74 1.18
CA LEU A 250 -12.90 9.94 0.03
C LEU A 250 -14.02 9.57 -0.94
N LEU A 251 -15.23 9.32 -0.40
CA LEU A 251 -16.35 8.74 -1.14
C LEU A 251 -17.48 9.74 -1.35
N ASN A 252 -17.53 10.80 -0.54
CA ASN A 252 -18.50 11.87 -0.70
C ASN A 252 -18.01 12.86 -1.77
N VAL A 253 -17.93 12.37 -3.02
CA VAL A 253 -18.15 13.26 -4.16
C VAL A 253 -19.60 13.67 -4.03
N ARG A 254 -19.87 14.82 -3.42
CA ARG A 254 -21.18 15.44 -3.61
C ARG A 254 -21.35 15.52 -5.13
N PRO A 255 -22.38 14.91 -5.73
CA PRO A 255 -22.86 15.48 -6.97
C PRO A 255 -23.10 16.96 -6.66
N ASP A 256 -22.69 17.87 -7.54
CA ASP A 256 -23.21 19.24 -7.51
C ASP A 256 -24.72 19.11 -7.66
N ASN A 257 -25.42 18.89 -6.56
CA ASN A 257 -26.85 18.62 -6.54
C ASN A 257 -27.49 19.97 -6.82
N PRO A 258 -28.07 20.20 -8.02
CA PRO A 258 -28.63 21.51 -8.38
C PRO A 258 -29.82 21.90 -7.49
N TRP A 259 -30.32 20.96 -6.67
CA TRP A 259 -31.47 21.14 -5.79
C TRP A 259 -31.11 21.51 -4.34
N ARG A 260 -29.84 21.42 -3.91
CA ARG A 260 -29.39 22.00 -2.64
C ARG A 260 -28.71 23.33 -2.92
N LYS A 261 -29.48 24.42 -2.86
CA LYS A 261 -28.92 25.77 -2.76
C LYS A 261 -28.15 25.85 -1.44
N ILE A 262 -26.83 25.82 -1.49
CA ILE A 262 -26.00 26.24 -0.37
C ILE A 262 -26.09 27.76 -0.37
N GLU A 263 -26.91 28.31 0.52
CA GLU A 263 -26.91 29.76 0.74
C GLU A 263 -25.50 30.16 1.16
N PRO A 264 -24.90 31.21 0.55
CA PRO A 264 -23.58 31.65 0.94
C PRO A 264 -23.59 31.98 2.43
N SER A 265 -22.64 31.40 3.15
CA SER A 265 -22.38 31.65 4.57
C SER A 265 -22.06 33.14 4.78
N GLY A 266 -23.11 33.94 4.93
CA GLY A 266 -23.05 35.40 5.13
C GLY A 266 -24.15 35.95 6.02
N LEU A 267 -25.10 35.14 6.48
CA LEU A 267 -26.07 35.55 7.50
C LEU A 267 -25.58 35.12 8.87
N VAL A 268 -24.59 35.86 9.39
CA VAL A 268 -24.45 36.04 10.84
C VAL A 268 -25.80 36.54 11.32
N ARG A 269 -26.48 35.74 12.13
CA ARG A 269 -27.72 36.11 12.81
C ARG A 269 -27.39 37.26 13.76
N GLN A 270 -27.54 38.50 13.31
CA GLN A 270 -27.45 39.66 14.19
C GLN A 270 -28.55 39.52 15.27
N PRO A 271 -28.21 39.64 16.56
CA PRO A 271 -29.23 39.63 17.60
C PRO A 271 -30.12 40.86 17.44
N ALA A 272 -31.43 40.64 17.44
CA ALA A 272 -32.45 41.68 17.29
C ALA A 272 -32.30 42.74 18.40
N THR A 273 -32.04 43.99 18.01
CA THR A 273 -32.15 45.15 18.89
C THR A 273 -33.64 45.47 19.07
N THR A 274 -34.17 45.18 20.26
CA THR A 274 -35.50 45.65 20.66
C THR A 274 -35.44 47.16 20.92
N SER A 275 -35.95 47.97 20.00
CA SER A 275 -36.25 49.38 20.27
C SER A 275 -37.53 49.47 21.09
N LYS A 276 -37.41 49.89 22.36
CA LYS A 276 -38.53 50.30 23.21
C LYS A 276 -39.14 51.58 22.64
N THR A 277 -40.37 51.51 22.15
CA THR A 277 -41.19 52.69 21.81
C THR A 277 -41.78 53.25 23.12
N SER A 278 -41.39 54.47 23.51
CA SER A 278 -42.07 55.22 24.59
C SER A 278 -43.25 55.98 23.99
N HIS A 279 -44.46 55.71 24.50
CA HIS A 279 -45.63 56.53 24.21
C HIS A 279 -45.64 57.75 25.13
N HIS A 280 -45.83 58.92 24.52
CA HIS A 280 -46.31 60.15 25.16
C HIS A 280 -47.83 60.12 25.28
#